data_AF-A0A3R7SK49-F1
#
_entry.id   AF-A0A3R7SK49-F1
#
_cell.length_a   1.000
_cell.length_b   1.000
_cell.length_c   1.000
_cell.angle_alpha   90.00
_cell.angle_beta   90.00
_cell.angle_gamma   90.00
#
_symmetry.space_group_name_H-M   'P 1'
#
loop_
_entity.id
_entity.type
_entity.pdbx_description
1 polymer ?
#
loop_
_entity_poly.entity_id
_entity_poly.type
_entity_poly.pdbx_seq_one_letter_code
_entity_poly.pdbx_strand_id
1 'polypeptide(L)'
;MNCSKCDYPLWNLAPGSCPECGESFDPTGHEFVVGRVRFCCPECDQTYYGDGANGHLQPHEFDCVSCGRHITERECVVRPLDGEDEIASTVVPWYQEHLGFFSRFFRTCGWAMVRPIELGKGTPLTASTAAAVGFMSLIQLLGVVVGGFPLMVLVMGVPMLGGGGGGGAMAAAFPLLVVASVGVLGTVAFILLNACVAHLILVFTGRLQHGLGRTVTLCCLGSGSGIIVAIPCFGPYCGSYVSGIWVVVSTILVLIHGQRVSGWRAGIAVLSLPFAALVLGVAAILFVQLAAVNTLARAPMPPTPKVLAPAAARPAVELQAEEVAAALRDFTAIPFQNSPDLFLGEVDRLVPGLLQAGGPVTMQIDGNGFVGWWNREMMLLAVPGVGGILVTQTTDAPEGRRFLVIEVQGMIESTKKVDEESLHLDLVRRLDSFGARGLDLTESMIRNWFDSSES
;
A
#
# COMPACT_ATOMS: atom_id res chain seq x y z
N MET A 1 2.62 -23.74 36.69
CA MET A 1 2.53 -25.20 36.57
C MET A 1 1.67 -25.55 35.35
N ASN A 2 2.32 -25.82 34.22
CA ASN A 2 1.65 -26.23 32.99
C ASN A 2 2.20 -27.59 32.57
N CYS A 3 1.39 -28.41 31.89
CA CYS A 3 1.82 -29.69 31.36
C CYS A 3 2.97 -29.49 30.38
N SER A 4 4.09 -30.20 30.57
CA SER A 4 5.30 -30.13 29.74
C SER A 4 5.05 -30.46 28.27
N LYS A 5 4.00 -31.23 27.97
CA LYS A 5 3.65 -31.67 26.61
C LYS A 5 2.65 -30.76 25.89
N CYS A 6 1.64 -30.25 26.59
CA CYS A 6 0.52 -29.54 25.96
C CYS A 6 0.26 -28.13 26.50
N ASP A 7 1.08 -27.65 27.44
CA ASP A 7 0.96 -26.34 28.09
C ASP A 7 -0.39 -26.12 28.83
N TYR A 8 -1.14 -27.19 29.10
CA TYR A 8 -2.38 -27.11 29.87
C TYR A 8 -2.07 -26.71 31.32
N PRO A 9 -2.73 -25.69 31.90
CA PRO A 9 -2.53 -25.31 33.30
C PRO A 9 -2.96 -26.45 34.22
N LEU A 10 -2.04 -26.93 35.06
CA LEU A 10 -2.26 -28.09 35.94
C LEU A 10 -2.66 -27.70 37.36
N TRP A 11 -3.00 -26.44 37.57
CA TRP A 11 -3.43 -25.91 38.86
C TRP A 11 -4.79 -26.48 39.26
N ASN A 12 -5.00 -26.69 40.55
CA ASN A 12 -6.23 -27.25 41.13
C ASN A 12 -6.55 -28.69 40.65
N LEU A 13 -5.59 -29.40 40.08
CA LEU A 13 -5.73 -30.81 39.71
C LEU A 13 -4.91 -31.69 40.66
N ALA A 14 -5.48 -32.85 41.00
CA ALA A 14 -4.72 -33.90 41.66
C ALA A 14 -3.58 -34.37 40.74
N PRO A 15 -2.35 -34.55 41.25
CA PRO A 15 -1.24 -35.12 40.50
C PRO A 15 -1.65 -36.44 39.83
N GLY A 16 -1.18 -36.67 38.61
CA GLY A 16 -1.65 -37.80 37.80
C GLY A 16 -1.56 -37.51 36.30
N SER A 17 -2.58 -37.90 35.54
CA SER A 17 -2.60 -37.70 34.09
C SER A 17 -3.21 -36.34 33.73
N CYS A 18 -2.53 -35.58 32.88
CA CYS A 18 -3.05 -34.35 32.30
C CYS A 18 -4.39 -34.65 31.58
N PRO A 19 -5.48 -33.93 31.87
CA PRO A 19 -6.81 -34.23 31.30
C PRO A 19 -6.86 -34.00 29.78
N GLU A 20 -5.93 -33.20 29.24
CA GLU A 20 -5.88 -32.87 27.82
C GLU A 20 -5.09 -33.89 26.98
N CYS A 21 -3.93 -34.32 27.47
CA CYS A 21 -3.00 -35.12 26.66
C CYS A 21 -2.62 -36.48 27.27
N GLY A 22 -3.10 -36.76 28.49
CA GLY A 22 -2.81 -37.99 29.23
C GLY A 22 -1.40 -38.09 29.81
N GLU A 23 -0.52 -37.11 29.55
CA GLU A 23 0.85 -37.10 30.09
C GLU A 23 0.82 -37.04 31.61
N SER A 24 1.60 -37.90 32.26
CA SER A 24 1.71 -37.87 33.72
C SER A 24 2.42 -36.59 34.18
N PHE A 25 1.93 -35.98 35.25
CA PHE A 25 2.53 -34.81 35.87
C PHE A 25 2.59 -34.97 37.38
N ASP A 26 3.61 -34.35 37.97
CA ASP A 26 3.90 -34.34 39.39
C ASP A 26 4.37 -32.93 39.78
N PRO A 27 3.83 -32.33 40.86
CA PRO A 27 4.32 -31.08 41.44
C PRO A 27 5.85 -30.97 41.56
N THR A 28 6.53 -32.06 41.93
CA THR A 28 8.00 -32.04 42.15
C THR A 28 8.80 -31.79 40.87
N GLY A 29 8.19 -31.96 39.70
CA GLY A 29 8.80 -31.65 38.40
C GLY A 29 8.73 -30.16 38.01
N HIS A 30 8.18 -29.31 38.86
CA HIS A 30 7.98 -27.88 38.58
C HIS A 30 8.63 -27.00 39.64
N GLU A 31 9.31 -25.93 39.21
CA GLU A 31 9.81 -24.91 40.13
C GLU A 31 8.71 -23.90 40.47
N PHE A 32 8.67 -23.49 41.73
CA PHE A 32 7.72 -22.53 42.25
C PHE A 32 8.44 -21.33 42.86
N VAL A 33 7.75 -20.19 42.91
CA VAL A 33 8.23 -19.04 43.67
C VAL A 33 7.85 -19.27 45.14
N VAL A 34 8.85 -19.18 46.03
CA VAL A 34 8.70 -19.42 47.48
C VAL A 34 7.52 -18.62 48.04
N GLY A 35 6.59 -19.30 48.73
CA GLY A 35 5.41 -18.70 49.34
C GLY A 35 4.31 -18.24 48.37
N ARG A 36 4.42 -18.48 47.05
CA ARG A 36 3.39 -18.10 46.05
C ARG A 36 2.45 -19.23 45.66
N VAL A 37 2.72 -20.44 46.14
CA VAL A 37 1.88 -21.61 45.93
C VAL A 37 1.54 -22.28 47.25
N ARG A 38 0.36 -22.90 47.27
CA ARG A 38 -0.09 -23.77 48.35
C ARG A 38 -0.17 -25.20 47.84
N PHE A 39 0.29 -26.10 48.67
CA PHE A 39 0.11 -27.53 48.53
C PHE A 39 -1.05 -27.92 49.43
N CYS A 40 -2.15 -28.34 48.82
CA CYS A 40 -3.38 -28.71 49.53
C CYS A 40 -3.44 -30.23 49.71
N CYS A 41 -3.76 -30.67 50.93
CA CYS A 41 -4.04 -32.07 51.24
C CYS A 41 -5.14 -32.62 50.31
N PRO A 42 -4.96 -33.77 49.65
CA PRO A 42 -5.95 -34.30 48.72
C PRO A 42 -7.24 -34.79 49.39
N GLU A 43 -7.25 -35.01 50.71
CA GLU A 43 -8.45 -35.47 51.44
C GLU A 43 -9.27 -34.34 52.08
N CYS A 44 -8.60 -33.44 52.79
CA CYS A 44 -9.27 -32.43 53.63
C CYS A 44 -8.97 -30.99 53.20
N ASP A 45 -8.23 -30.79 52.11
CA ASP A 45 -7.87 -29.49 51.55
C ASP A 45 -7.05 -28.57 52.48
N GLN A 46 -6.49 -29.12 53.56
CA GLN A 46 -5.58 -28.39 54.45
C GLN A 46 -4.39 -27.86 53.64
N THR A 47 -4.13 -26.57 53.78
CA THR A 47 -3.13 -25.83 53.01
C THR A 47 -1.78 -25.81 53.72
N TYR A 48 -0.72 -26.04 52.95
CA TYR A 48 0.69 -25.90 53.34
C TYR A 48 1.40 -25.02 52.31
N TYR A 49 2.37 -24.22 52.74
CA TYR A 49 3.09 -23.31 51.86
C TYR A 49 4.47 -23.86 51.54
N GLY A 50 4.88 -23.74 50.28
CA GLY A 50 6.22 -24.10 49.85
C GLY A 50 7.25 -23.06 50.29
N ASP A 51 7.90 -23.31 51.41
CA ASP A 51 8.95 -22.49 52.01
C ASP A 51 10.38 -23.02 51.76
N GLY A 52 10.49 -24.20 51.15
CA GLY A 52 11.76 -24.83 50.80
C GLY A 52 12.45 -24.22 49.58
N ALA A 53 13.58 -24.82 49.19
CA ALA A 53 14.28 -24.47 47.95
C ALA A 53 13.32 -24.60 46.75
N ASN A 54 13.35 -23.61 45.85
CA ASN A 54 12.47 -23.54 44.67
C ASN A 54 10.95 -23.60 44.99
N GLY A 55 10.55 -23.17 46.19
CA GLY A 55 9.15 -23.07 46.59
C GLY A 55 8.45 -24.43 46.78
N HIS A 56 9.21 -25.49 47.07
CA HIS A 56 8.71 -26.81 47.44
C HIS A 56 8.41 -26.91 48.94
N LEU A 57 7.77 -28.00 49.36
CA LEU A 57 7.49 -28.27 50.78
C LEU A 57 8.76 -28.70 51.51
N GLN A 58 8.95 -28.22 52.74
CA GLN A 58 10.00 -28.70 53.63
C GLN A 58 9.43 -29.02 55.02
N PRO A 59 9.33 -30.31 55.41
CA PRO A 59 9.75 -31.52 54.69
C PRO A 59 8.85 -31.90 53.49
N HIS A 60 9.38 -32.69 52.55
CA HIS A 60 8.64 -33.19 51.38
C HIS A 60 7.55 -34.23 51.71
N GLU A 61 7.58 -34.79 52.92
CA GLU A 61 6.63 -35.79 53.42
C GLU A 61 6.26 -35.42 54.86
N PHE A 62 4.97 -35.48 55.20
CA PHE A 62 4.46 -35.12 56.53
C PHE A 62 3.07 -35.70 56.77
N ASP A 63 2.64 -35.72 58.03
CA ASP A 63 1.26 -36.07 58.40
C ASP A 63 0.39 -34.82 58.41
N CYS A 64 -0.75 -34.89 57.74
CA CYS A 64 -1.68 -33.78 57.65
C CYS A 64 -2.18 -33.36 59.03
N VAL A 65 -2.02 -32.09 59.40
CA VAL A 65 -2.42 -31.59 60.73
C VAL A 65 -3.94 -31.62 60.97
N SER A 66 -4.73 -31.70 59.90
CA SER A 66 -6.20 -31.70 59.99
C SER A 66 -6.78 -33.12 60.00
N CYS A 67 -6.41 -33.98 59.04
CA CYS A 67 -6.97 -35.33 58.93
C CYS A 67 -6.04 -36.46 59.43
N GLY A 68 -4.77 -36.18 59.75
CA GLY A 68 -3.80 -37.17 60.20
C GLY A 68 -3.25 -38.10 59.12
N ARG A 69 -3.69 -37.99 57.87
CA ARG A 69 -3.17 -38.79 56.75
C ARG A 69 -1.72 -38.41 56.46
N HIS A 70 -0.87 -39.42 56.25
CA HIS A 70 0.47 -39.25 55.71
C HIS A 70 0.41 -38.83 54.23
N ILE A 71 1.10 -37.75 53.87
CA ILE A 71 1.07 -37.15 52.53
C ILE A 71 2.51 -36.88 52.05
N THR A 72 2.75 -37.18 50.79
CA THR A 72 3.95 -36.73 50.08
C THR A 72 3.65 -35.52 49.19
N GLU A 73 4.62 -34.65 48.93
CA GLU A 73 4.44 -33.48 48.06
C GLU A 73 3.85 -33.85 46.68
N ARG A 74 4.21 -35.03 46.17
CA ARG A 74 3.73 -35.60 44.90
C ARG A 74 2.23 -35.86 44.86
N GLU A 75 1.58 -35.96 46.02
CA GLU A 75 0.15 -36.22 46.14
C GLU A 75 -0.66 -34.95 46.39
N CYS A 76 0.01 -33.83 46.69
CA CYS A 76 -0.64 -32.57 46.99
C CYS A 76 -1.28 -31.94 45.75
N VAL A 77 -2.48 -31.39 45.93
CA VAL A 77 -3.10 -30.53 44.92
C VAL A 77 -2.44 -29.16 45.01
N VAL A 78 -1.73 -28.74 43.97
CA VAL A 78 -1.08 -27.43 43.97
C VAL A 78 -2.07 -26.36 43.51
N ARG A 79 -2.21 -25.30 44.31
CA ARG A 79 -2.99 -24.12 43.97
C ARG A 79 -2.14 -22.86 44.14
N PRO A 80 -2.42 -21.78 43.40
CA PRO A 80 -1.86 -20.46 43.73
C PRO A 80 -2.27 -20.01 45.13
N LEU A 81 -1.50 -19.09 45.70
CA LEU A 81 -1.84 -18.37 46.93
C LEU A 81 -3.20 -17.66 46.79
N ASP A 82 -4.02 -17.65 47.85
CA ASP A 82 -5.33 -16.96 47.84
C ASP A 82 -5.17 -15.48 47.45
N GLY A 83 -5.98 -15.01 46.50
CA GLY A 83 -5.85 -13.65 45.94
C GLY A 83 -4.77 -13.51 44.86
N GLU A 84 -3.90 -14.50 44.70
CA GLU A 84 -3.09 -14.75 43.50
C GLU A 84 -3.68 -15.86 42.63
N ASP A 85 -4.94 -16.24 42.87
CA ASP A 85 -5.75 -17.12 42.01
C ASP A 85 -5.81 -16.62 40.56
N GLU A 86 -5.31 -15.41 40.29
CA GLU A 86 -4.75 -15.01 39.00
C GLU A 86 -3.47 -15.79 38.61
N ILE A 87 -3.51 -17.12 38.64
CA ILE A 87 -3.12 -17.85 37.44
C ILE A 87 -4.30 -17.80 36.46
N ALA A 88 -4.83 -16.59 36.30
CA ALA A 88 -5.76 -16.26 35.28
C ALA A 88 -4.92 -16.43 34.02
N SER A 89 -5.24 -17.46 33.24
CA SER A 89 -5.22 -17.27 31.80
C SER A 89 -5.96 -15.96 31.59
N THR A 90 -5.21 -14.86 31.45
CA THR A 90 -5.74 -13.53 31.73
C THR A 90 -6.94 -13.36 30.81
N VAL A 91 -8.15 -13.35 31.38
CA VAL A 91 -9.35 -13.45 30.57
C VAL A 91 -9.33 -12.28 29.61
N VAL A 92 -9.53 -12.53 28.32
CA VAL A 92 -9.46 -11.45 27.31
C VAL A 92 -10.32 -10.26 27.78
N PRO A 93 -9.81 -9.02 27.76
CA PRO A 93 -10.51 -7.87 28.33
C PRO A 93 -11.95 -7.73 27.83
N TRP A 94 -12.23 -8.11 26.58
CA TRP A 94 -13.59 -8.12 26.01
C TRP A 94 -14.63 -8.86 26.85
N TYR A 95 -14.26 -9.95 27.53
CA TYR A 95 -15.14 -10.80 28.33
C TYR A 95 -15.09 -10.50 29.84
N GLN A 96 -14.34 -9.47 30.27
CA GLN A 96 -14.26 -9.09 31.68
C GLN A 96 -15.42 -8.16 32.06
N GLU A 97 -16.46 -8.70 32.73
CA GLU A 97 -17.68 -7.95 33.07
C GLU A 97 -17.43 -6.74 33.99
N HIS A 98 -16.41 -6.81 34.85
CA HIS A 98 -16.06 -5.72 35.76
C HIS A 98 -15.44 -4.50 35.05
N LEU A 99 -15.00 -4.64 33.79
CA LEU A 99 -14.47 -3.54 33.00
C LEU A 99 -15.58 -2.79 32.24
N GLY A 100 -15.50 -1.46 32.24
CA GLY A 100 -16.34 -0.63 31.38
C GLY A 100 -16.16 -0.95 29.89
N PHE A 101 -17.21 -0.76 29.08
CA PHE A 101 -17.23 -1.12 27.66
C PHE A 101 -16.02 -0.59 26.86
N PHE A 102 -15.69 0.69 27.01
CA PHE A 102 -14.53 1.28 26.31
C PHE A 102 -13.19 0.68 26.77
N SER A 103 -13.05 0.40 28.07
CA SER A 103 -11.85 -0.25 28.62
C SER A 103 -11.68 -1.65 28.03
N ARG A 104 -12.78 -2.43 27.98
CA ARG A 104 -12.79 -3.75 27.33
C ARG A 104 -12.38 -3.65 25.86
N PHE A 105 -12.97 -2.73 25.12
CA PHE A 105 -12.70 -2.52 23.71
C PHE A 105 -11.23 -2.18 23.44
N PHE A 106 -10.74 -1.07 23.98
CA PHE A 106 -9.39 -0.60 23.70
C PHE A 106 -8.30 -1.50 24.29
N ARG A 107 -8.52 -2.13 25.45
CA ARG A 107 -7.57 -3.13 25.98
C ARG A 107 -7.52 -4.37 25.10
N THR A 108 -8.64 -4.82 24.53
CA THR A 108 -8.65 -5.95 23.59
C THR A 108 -7.91 -5.60 22.30
N CYS A 109 -8.11 -4.39 21.75
CA CYS A 109 -7.32 -3.91 20.62
C CYS A 109 -5.82 -3.86 20.96
N GLY A 110 -5.46 -3.34 22.14
CA GLY A 110 -4.08 -3.30 22.62
C GLY A 110 -3.47 -4.70 22.77
N TRP A 111 -4.24 -5.68 23.24
CA TRP A 111 -3.80 -7.08 23.30
C TRP A 111 -3.63 -7.69 21.90
N ALA A 112 -4.56 -7.46 20.98
CA ALA A 112 -4.41 -7.92 19.60
C ALA A 112 -3.18 -7.31 18.91
N MET A 113 -2.77 -6.11 19.32
CA MET A 113 -1.57 -5.44 18.82
C MET A 113 -0.30 -5.96 19.48
N VAL A 114 -0.23 -6.02 20.82
CA VAL A 114 1.04 -6.19 21.54
C VAL A 114 1.19 -7.57 22.17
N ARG A 115 0.07 -8.24 22.50
CA ARG A 115 0.06 -9.52 23.23
C ARG A 115 -0.91 -10.54 22.59
N PRO A 116 -0.82 -10.82 21.27
CA PRO A 116 -1.78 -11.68 20.57
C PRO A 116 -1.75 -13.14 21.07
N ILE A 117 -0.61 -13.60 21.56
CA ILE A 117 -0.47 -14.92 22.19
C ILE A 117 -1.38 -15.04 23.42
N GLU A 118 -1.35 -14.02 24.28
CA GLU A 118 -2.19 -13.99 25.49
C GLU A 118 -3.66 -13.80 25.15
N LEU A 119 -3.97 -13.06 24.09
CA LEU A 119 -5.34 -12.97 23.56
C LEU A 119 -5.87 -14.36 23.18
N GLY A 120 -5.06 -15.19 22.51
CA GLY A 120 -5.41 -16.57 22.18
C GLY A 120 -5.57 -17.47 23.41
N LYS A 121 -4.63 -17.40 24.36
CA LYS A 121 -4.67 -18.20 25.60
C LYS A 121 -5.81 -17.79 26.54
N GLY A 122 -6.08 -16.49 26.65
CA GLY A 122 -7.04 -15.89 27.59
C GLY A 122 -8.48 -15.92 27.12
N THR A 123 -8.78 -16.34 25.88
CA THR A 123 -10.16 -16.38 25.40
C THR A 123 -10.88 -17.56 26.07
N PRO A 124 -11.99 -17.38 26.82
CA PRO A 124 -12.72 -18.47 27.46
C PRO A 124 -13.31 -19.47 26.45
N LEU A 125 -13.39 -20.76 26.78
CA LEU A 125 -14.00 -21.76 25.89
C LEU A 125 -15.50 -21.52 25.67
N THR A 126 -16.16 -20.92 26.66
CA THR A 126 -17.57 -20.51 26.64
C THR A 126 -17.78 -19.13 26.02
N ALA A 127 -16.73 -18.51 25.45
CA ALA A 127 -16.81 -17.20 24.83
C ALA A 127 -17.86 -17.17 23.71
N SER A 128 -18.81 -16.24 23.82
CA SER A 128 -19.86 -16.06 22.81
C SER A 128 -19.24 -15.59 21.48
N THR A 129 -19.49 -16.35 20.41
CA THR A 129 -19.11 -16.01 19.04
C THR A 129 -19.76 -14.70 18.60
N ALA A 130 -21.03 -14.48 18.96
CA ALA A 130 -21.75 -13.26 18.60
C ALA A 130 -21.10 -12.01 19.23
N ALA A 131 -20.62 -12.13 20.48
CA ALA A 131 -19.91 -11.03 21.13
C ALA A 131 -18.57 -10.70 20.43
N ALA A 132 -17.84 -11.71 19.93
CA ALA A 132 -16.61 -11.49 19.17
C ALA A 132 -16.88 -10.87 17.79
N VAL A 133 -17.94 -11.31 17.10
CA VAL A 133 -18.39 -10.68 15.85
C VAL A 133 -18.79 -9.22 16.10
N GLY A 134 -19.49 -8.94 17.20
CA GLY A 134 -19.81 -7.56 17.61
C GLY A 134 -18.57 -6.69 17.82
N PHE A 135 -17.52 -7.21 18.46
CA PHE A 135 -16.23 -6.53 18.61
C PHE A 135 -15.60 -6.19 17.25
N MET A 136 -15.52 -7.17 16.35
CA MET A 136 -14.95 -6.97 15.01
C MET A 136 -15.77 -5.98 14.18
N SER A 137 -17.10 -6.09 14.20
CA SER A 137 -18.00 -5.13 13.52
C SER A 137 -17.84 -3.71 14.04
N LEU A 138 -17.63 -3.53 15.34
CA LEU A 138 -17.36 -2.22 15.94
C LEU A 138 -16.04 -1.62 15.44
N ILE A 139 -14.99 -2.43 15.27
CA ILE A 139 -13.71 -1.97 14.69
C ILE A 139 -13.93 -1.49 13.26
N GLN A 140 -14.66 -2.25 12.44
CA GLN A 140 -14.93 -1.88 11.06
C GLN A 140 -15.78 -0.60 10.98
N LEU A 141 -16.78 -0.47 11.85
CA LEU A 141 -17.60 0.73 11.95
C LEU A 141 -16.74 1.95 12.32
N LEU A 142 -15.86 1.84 13.32
CA LEU A 142 -14.95 2.93 13.69
C LEU A 142 -13.94 3.25 12.58
N GLY A 143 -13.45 2.25 11.86
CA GLY A 143 -12.58 2.45 10.70
C GLY A 143 -13.23 3.35 9.64
N VAL A 144 -14.51 3.12 9.34
CA VAL A 144 -15.25 3.93 8.36
C VAL A 144 -15.71 5.27 8.93
N VAL A 145 -16.32 5.28 10.12
CA VAL A 145 -16.90 6.50 10.71
C VAL A 145 -15.83 7.46 11.22
N VAL A 146 -14.74 6.97 11.80
CA VAL A 146 -13.68 7.83 12.36
C VAL A 146 -12.52 7.98 11.38
N GLY A 147 -12.08 6.90 10.75
CA GLY A 147 -10.97 6.93 9.81
C GLY A 147 -11.35 7.51 8.45
N GLY A 148 -12.43 7.00 7.84
CA GLY A 148 -12.86 7.36 6.49
C GLY A 148 -13.66 8.66 6.38
N PHE A 149 -14.55 8.93 7.34
CA PHE A 149 -15.47 10.08 7.25
C PHE A 149 -14.78 11.45 7.16
N PRO A 150 -13.77 11.79 7.99
CA PRO A 150 -13.10 13.10 7.89
C PRO A 150 -12.47 13.31 6.52
N LEU A 151 -11.94 12.24 5.91
CA LEU A 151 -11.40 12.29 4.56
C LEU A 151 -12.51 12.54 3.53
N MET A 152 -13.65 11.87 3.66
CA MET A 152 -14.80 12.10 2.80
C MET A 152 -15.27 13.56 2.88
N VAL A 153 -15.35 14.12 4.09
CA VAL A 153 -15.68 15.53 4.31
C VAL A 153 -14.64 16.45 3.68
N LEU A 154 -13.35 16.13 3.75
CA LEU A 154 -12.31 16.96 3.16
C LEU A 154 -12.35 16.92 1.62
N VAL A 155 -12.43 15.72 1.04
CA VAL A 155 -12.47 15.52 -0.43
C VAL A 155 -13.74 16.12 -1.04
N MET A 156 -14.87 16.06 -0.33
CA MET A 156 -16.15 16.58 -0.84
C MET A 156 -16.45 18.02 -0.44
N GLY A 157 -16.07 18.41 0.77
CA GLY A 157 -16.36 19.72 1.34
C GLY A 157 -15.49 20.84 0.76
N VAL A 158 -14.22 20.56 0.45
CA VAL A 158 -13.30 21.58 -0.10
C VAL A 158 -13.78 22.10 -1.47
N PRO A 159 -14.18 21.25 -2.44
CA PRO A 159 -14.77 21.71 -3.70
C PRO A 159 -16.07 22.51 -3.51
N MET A 160 -16.89 22.15 -2.51
CA MET A 160 -18.14 22.88 -2.20
C MET A 160 -17.88 24.27 -1.63
N LEU A 161 -16.83 24.46 -0.84
CA LEU A 161 -16.42 25.78 -0.32
C LEU A 161 -15.77 26.65 -1.40
N GLY A 162 -15.17 26.06 -2.43
CA GLY A 162 -14.51 26.76 -3.55
C GLY A 162 -15.45 27.35 -4.62
N GLY A 163 -16.77 27.37 -4.41
CA GLY A 163 -17.73 27.91 -5.37
C GLY A 163 -18.03 27.00 -6.58
N GLY A 164 -17.51 25.76 -6.59
CA GLY A 164 -17.92 24.74 -7.54
C GLY A 164 -19.33 24.26 -7.23
N GLY A 165 -20.25 24.35 -8.20
CA GLY A 165 -21.67 24.03 -8.00
C GLY A 165 -21.90 22.69 -7.28
N GLY A 166 -22.60 22.71 -6.14
CA GLY A 166 -22.76 21.58 -5.22
C GLY A 166 -23.44 20.32 -5.80
N GLY A 167 -23.98 20.39 -7.02
CA GLY A 167 -24.58 19.24 -7.71
C GLY A 167 -23.58 18.11 -7.97
N GLY A 168 -22.33 18.42 -8.33
CA GLY A 168 -21.30 17.41 -8.57
C GLY A 168 -20.85 16.69 -7.29
N ALA A 169 -20.76 17.43 -6.18
CA ALA A 169 -20.34 16.87 -4.89
C ALA A 169 -21.39 15.92 -4.30
N MET A 170 -22.69 16.25 -4.40
CA MET A 170 -23.77 15.34 -3.97
C MET A 170 -23.85 14.08 -4.84
N ALA A 171 -23.63 14.21 -6.15
CA ALA A 171 -23.57 13.05 -7.06
C ALA A 171 -22.39 12.11 -6.75
N ALA A 172 -21.26 12.65 -6.28
CA ALA A 172 -20.11 11.85 -5.86
C ALA A 172 -20.25 11.26 -4.45
N ALA A 173 -21.01 11.92 -3.55
CA ALA A 173 -21.22 11.48 -2.16
C ALA A 173 -21.94 10.14 -2.05
N PHE A 174 -22.96 9.93 -2.89
CA PHE A 174 -23.77 8.72 -2.82
C PHE A 174 -22.98 7.44 -3.17
N PRO A 175 -22.24 7.35 -4.29
CA PRO A 175 -21.39 6.19 -4.58
C PRO A 175 -20.35 5.91 -3.50
N LEU A 176 -19.74 6.95 -2.92
CA LEU A 176 -18.74 6.80 -1.87
C LEU A 176 -19.34 6.23 -0.58
N LEU A 177 -20.54 6.68 -0.19
CA LEU A 177 -21.25 6.13 0.96
C LEU A 177 -21.66 4.67 0.72
N VAL A 178 -22.15 4.34 -0.49
CA VAL A 178 -22.45 2.95 -0.88
C VAL A 178 -21.19 2.09 -0.84
N VAL A 179 -20.07 2.55 -1.39
CA VAL A 179 -18.78 1.84 -1.35
C VAL A 179 -18.29 1.65 0.08
N ALA A 180 -18.43 2.66 0.94
CA ALA A 180 -18.07 2.54 2.35
C ALA A 180 -18.94 1.52 3.09
N SER A 181 -20.27 1.58 2.91
CA SER A 181 -21.21 0.63 3.54
C SER A 181 -21.02 -0.80 3.04
N VAL A 182 -20.90 -0.99 1.73
CA VAL A 182 -20.60 -2.28 1.10
C VAL A 182 -19.22 -2.77 1.53
N GLY A 183 -18.26 -1.86 1.72
CA GLY A 183 -16.92 -2.16 2.22
C GLY A 183 -16.93 -2.72 3.64
N VAL A 184 -17.69 -2.13 4.57
CA VAL A 184 -17.83 -2.64 5.95
C VAL A 184 -18.44 -4.05 5.93
N LEU A 185 -19.61 -4.19 5.30
CA LEU A 185 -20.31 -5.48 5.24
C LEU A 185 -19.48 -6.55 4.52
N GLY A 186 -18.81 -6.16 3.43
CA GLY A 186 -17.89 -7.01 2.68
C GLY A 186 -16.69 -7.44 3.51
N THR A 187 -16.09 -6.55 4.31
CA THR A 187 -14.96 -6.88 5.18
C THR A 187 -15.38 -7.81 6.32
N VAL A 188 -16.53 -7.55 6.95
CA VAL A 188 -17.12 -8.44 7.96
C VAL A 188 -17.36 -9.83 7.36
N ALA A 189 -18.03 -9.89 6.20
CA ALA A 189 -18.30 -11.15 5.50
C ALA A 189 -17.00 -11.86 5.10
N PHE A 190 -15.99 -11.13 4.64
CA PHE A 190 -14.69 -11.66 4.26
C PHE A 190 -13.95 -12.26 5.46
N ILE A 191 -13.93 -11.59 6.62
CA ILE A 191 -13.29 -12.12 7.83
C ILE A 191 -14.02 -13.39 8.31
N LEU A 192 -15.35 -13.41 8.28
CA LEU A 192 -16.14 -14.59 8.65
C LEU A 192 -15.90 -15.76 7.68
N LEU A 193 -15.87 -15.48 6.38
CA LEU A 193 -15.53 -16.46 5.36
C LEU A 193 -14.11 -16.99 5.57
N ASN A 194 -13.14 -16.11 5.87
CA ASN A 194 -11.77 -16.50 6.17
C ASN A 194 -11.70 -17.41 7.40
N ALA A 195 -12.49 -17.12 8.45
CA ALA A 195 -12.55 -17.98 9.63
C ALA A 195 -13.11 -19.38 9.31
N CYS A 196 -14.13 -19.47 8.45
CA CYS A 196 -14.68 -20.75 7.99
C CYS A 196 -13.66 -21.54 7.15
N VAL A 197 -12.99 -20.88 6.18
CA VAL A 197 -11.95 -21.49 5.35
C VAL A 197 -10.76 -21.93 6.20
N ALA A 198 -10.31 -21.08 7.12
CA ALA A 198 -9.24 -21.40 8.05
C ALA A 198 -9.61 -22.62 8.92
N HIS A 199 -10.83 -22.67 9.46
CA HIS A 199 -11.30 -23.83 10.22
C HIS A 199 -11.28 -25.11 9.37
N LEU A 200 -11.81 -25.05 8.15
CA LEU A 200 -11.85 -26.19 7.23
C LEU A 200 -10.44 -26.70 6.90
N ILE A 201 -9.49 -25.80 6.61
CA ILE A 201 -8.09 -26.15 6.36
C ILE A 201 -7.47 -26.79 7.61
N LEU A 202 -7.73 -26.25 8.80
CA LEU A 202 -7.22 -26.82 10.03
C LEU A 202 -7.79 -28.21 10.31
N VAL A 203 -9.09 -28.46 10.03
CA VAL A 203 -9.71 -29.79 10.10
C VAL A 203 -9.03 -30.77 9.14
N PHE A 204 -8.80 -30.37 7.88
CA PHE A 204 -8.18 -31.25 6.88
C PHE A 204 -6.70 -31.52 7.13
N THR A 205 -5.98 -30.58 7.73
CA THR A 205 -4.54 -30.71 8.00
C THR A 205 -4.22 -31.39 9.34
N GLY A 206 -5.23 -31.78 10.13
CA GLY A 206 -5.04 -32.56 11.35
C GLY A 206 -6.14 -32.36 12.40
N ARG A 207 -5.95 -32.93 13.58
CA ARG A 207 -6.90 -32.76 14.69
C ARG A 207 -6.92 -31.30 15.17
N LEU A 208 -8.10 -30.87 15.58
CA LEU A 208 -8.39 -29.57 16.18
C LEU A 208 -8.91 -29.81 17.60
N GLN A 209 -8.57 -28.93 18.52
CA GLN A 209 -9.03 -29.04 19.91
C GLN A 209 -10.48 -28.53 20.07
N HIS A 210 -10.87 -27.52 19.28
CA HIS A 210 -12.17 -26.85 19.44
C HIS A 210 -12.90 -26.68 18.09
N GLY A 211 -14.21 -26.46 18.16
CA GLY A 211 -15.08 -26.32 16.99
C GLY A 211 -14.97 -24.98 16.24
N LEU A 212 -15.81 -24.84 15.21
CA LEU A 212 -15.86 -23.65 14.34
C LEU A 212 -16.08 -22.34 15.12
N GLY A 213 -16.99 -22.34 16.10
CA GLY A 213 -17.30 -21.16 16.91
C GLY A 213 -16.06 -20.57 17.58
N ARG A 214 -15.16 -21.41 18.09
CA ARG A 214 -13.89 -20.98 18.67
C ARG A 214 -12.99 -20.33 17.62
N THR A 215 -12.91 -20.90 16.41
CA THR A 215 -12.10 -20.34 15.32
C THR A 215 -12.60 -18.97 14.91
N VAL A 216 -13.92 -18.81 14.75
CA VAL A 216 -14.55 -17.51 14.44
C VAL A 216 -14.27 -16.49 15.53
N THR A 217 -14.46 -16.86 16.81
CA THR A 217 -14.14 -15.99 17.95
C THR A 217 -12.70 -15.50 17.92
N LEU A 218 -11.74 -16.41 17.71
CA LEU A 218 -10.32 -16.10 17.66
C LEU A 218 -9.95 -15.20 16.47
N CYS A 219 -10.52 -15.45 15.28
CA CYS A 219 -10.32 -14.60 14.12
C CYS A 219 -10.87 -13.17 14.34
N CYS A 220 -12.07 -13.05 14.90
CA CYS A 220 -12.69 -11.75 15.20
C CYS A 220 -11.94 -10.97 16.29
N LEU A 221 -11.39 -11.64 17.31
CA LEU A 221 -10.56 -10.97 18.32
C LEU A 221 -9.19 -10.57 17.76
N GLY A 222 -8.60 -11.42 16.90
CA GLY A 222 -7.35 -11.12 16.18
C GLY A 222 -7.43 -9.91 15.27
N SER A 223 -8.63 -9.52 14.81
CA SER A 223 -8.82 -8.27 14.04
C SER A 223 -8.73 -7.00 14.88
N GLY A 224 -8.47 -7.09 16.19
CA GLY A 224 -8.32 -5.95 17.11
C GLY A 224 -7.31 -4.89 16.65
N SER A 225 -6.25 -5.32 15.96
CA SER A 225 -5.24 -4.43 15.37
C SER A 225 -5.73 -3.64 14.15
N GLY A 226 -6.91 -3.98 13.64
CA GLY A 226 -7.68 -3.21 12.66
C GLY A 226 -7.97 -1.77 13.11
N ILE A 227 -7.91 -1.50 14.41
CA ILE A 227 -8.23 -0.18 14.98
C ILE A 227 -7.32 0.95 14.46
N ILE A 228 -6.12 0.63 13.95
CA ILE A 228 -5.20 1.61 13.36
C ILE A 228 -5.85 2.33 12.17
N VAL A 229 -6.75 1.66 11.44
CA VAL A 229 -7.48 2.25 10.31
C VAL A 229 -8.44 3.36 10.76
N ALA A 230 -8.87 3.35 12.03
CA ALA A 230 -9.75 4.37 12.58
C ALA A 230 -9.03 5.70 12.88
N ILE A 231 -7.70 5.77 12.78
CA ILE A 231 -6.96 7.02 12.98
C ILE A 231 -7.19 7.95 11.78
N PRO A 232 -7.81 9.13 11.95
CA PRO A 232 -8.06 10.06 10.86
C PRO A 232 -6.75 10.44 10.16
N CYS A 233 -6.80 10.57 8.82
CA CYS A 233 -5.68 10.97 7.95
C CYS A 233 -4.46 10.02 7.90
N PHE A 234 -4.27 9.15 8.89
CA PHE A 234 -3.22 8.12 8.87
C PHE A 234 -3.77 6.76 8.42
N GLY A 235 -4.92 6.38 8.96
CA GLY A 235 -5.52 5.06 8.85
C GLY A 235 -5.76 4.63 7.40
N PRO A 236 -6.59 5.35 6.61
CA PRO A 236 -6.90 4.96 5.24
C PRO A 236 -5.68 4.86 4.30
N TYR A 237 -4.64 5.68 4.54
CA TYR A 237 -3.49 5.82 3.64
C TYR A 237 -2.34 4.87 3.98
N CYS A 238 -1.73 5.09 5.15
CA CYS A 238 -0.53 4.38 5.58
C CYS A 238 -0.89 3.24 6.55
N GLY A 239 -1.90 3.50 7.39
CA GLY A 239 -2.33 2.56 8.43
C GLY A 239 -2.98 1.31 7.87
N SER A 240 -3.64 1.37 6.71
CA SER A 240 -4.44 0.27 6.15
C SER A 240 -3.58 -0.94 5.78
N TYR A 241 -2.43 -0.71 5.15
CA TYR A 241 -1.48 -1.79 4.81
C TYR A 241 -0.83 -2.41 6.06
N VAL A 242 -0.32 -1.56 6.96
CA VAL A 242 0.32 -2.01 8.21
C VAL A 242 -0.68 -2.76 9.09
N SER A 243 -1.89 -2.21 9.22
CA SER A 243 -2.98 -2.81 9.99
C SER A 243 -3.44 -4.12 9.36
N GLY A 244 -3.58 -4.20 8.03
CA GLY A 244 -3.94 -5.43 7.32
C GLY A 244 -2.94 -6.56 7.57
N ILE A 245 -1.64 -6.27 7.43
CA ILE A 245 -0.57 -7.24 7.74
C ILE A 245 -0.63 -7.65 9.22
N TRP A 246 -0.81 -6.69 10.13
CA TRP A 246 -0.84 -6.98 11.56
C TRP A 246 -2.08 -7.76 12.00
N VAL A 247 -3.24 -7.54 11.36
CA VAL A 247 -4.45 -8.36 11.56
C VAL A 247 -4.16 -9.81 11.21
N VAL A 248 -3.50 -10.05 10.06
CA VAL A 248 -3.11 -11.41 9.65
C VAL A 248 -2.17 -12.05 10.67
N VAL A 249 -1.10 -11.34 11.07
CA VAL A 249 -0.12 -11.84 12.06
C VAL A 249 -0.79 -12.13 13.41
N SER A 250 -1.61 -11.20 13.90
CA SER A 250 -2.34 -11.34 15.16
C SER A 250 -3.28 -12.55 15.12
N THR A 251 -4.09 -12.69 14.06
CA THR A 251 -4.98 -13.84 13.88
C THR A 251 -4.22 -15.17 13.83
N ILE A 252 -3.06 -15.23 13.16
CA ILE A 252 -2.20 -16.43 13.14
C ILE A 252 -1.77 -16.80 14.57
N LEU A 253 -1.21 -15.84 15.32
CA LEU A 253 -0.71 -16.07 16.69
C LEU A 253 -1.84 -16.45 17.66
N VAL A 254 -2.99 -15.79 17.54
CA VAL A 254 -4.19 -16.09 18.32
C VAL A 254 -4.70 -17.50 18.01
N LEU A 255 -4.68 -17.94 16.75
CA LEU A 255 -5.08 -19.30 16.36
C LEU A 255 -4.10 -20.37 16.82
N ILE A 256 -2.78 -20.12 16.75
CA ILE A 256 -1.75 -21.07 17.24
C ILE A 256 -2.07 -21.49 18.67
N HIS A 257 -2.31 -20.52 19.54
CA HIS A 257 -2.55 -20.78 20.96
C HIS A 257 -4.01 -21.11 21.27
N GLY A 258 -4.96 -20.47 20.59
CA GLY A 258 -6.39 -20.66 20.84
C GLY A 258 -6.96 -21.97 20.28
N GLN A 259 -6.32 -22.55 19.24
CA GLN A 259 -6.67 -23.86 18.67
C GLN A 259 -5.60 -24.94 18.94
N ARG A 260 -4.50 -24.59 19.61
CA ARG A 260 -3.33 -25.46 19.85
C ARG A 260 -2.82 -26.16 18.59
N VAL A 261 -2.69 -25.39 17.51
CA VAL A 261 -2.16 -25.87 16.24
C VAL A 261 -0.76 -25.33 16.00
N SER A 262 0.05 -26.05 15.23
CA SER A 262 1.38 -25.59 14.84
C SER A 262 1.32 -24.31 14.02
N GLY A 263 2.35 -23.46 14.13
CA GLY A 263 2.44 -22.17 13.44
C GLY A 263 2.23 -22.23 11.93
N TRP A 264 2.82 -23.21 11.24
CA TRP A 264 2.67 -23.33 9.79
C TRP A 264 1.23 -23.67 9.36
N ARG A 265 0.52 -24.53 10.12
CA ARG A 265 -0.90 -24.85 9.86
C ARG A 265 -1.78 -23.62 10.03
N ALA A 266 -1.58 -22.85 11.10
CA ALA A 266 -2.29 -21.60 11.31
C ALA A 266 -1.99 -20.57 10.20
N GLY A 267 -0.72 -20.45 9.81
CA GLY A 267 -0.28 -19.57 8.73
C GLY A 267 -0.98 -19.87 7.40
N ILE A 268 -0.92 -21.12 6.94
CA ILE A 268 -1.60 -21.55 5.71
C ILE A 268 -3.11 -21.30 5.81
N ALA A 269 -3.73 -21.69 6.92
CA ALA A 269 -5.17 -21.54 7.13
C ALA A 269 -5.64 -20.07 7.01
N VAL A 270 -4.93 -19.13 7.62
CA VAL A 270 -5.30 -17.69 7.60
C VAL A 270 -4.96 -17.01 6.28
N LEU A 271 -3.84 -17.38 5.65
CA LEU A 271 -3.36 -16.76 4.41
C LEU A 271 -4.05 -17.26 3.14
N SER A 272 -4.72 -18.42 3.20
CA SER A 272 -5.31 -19.06 2.03
C SER A 272 -6.34 -18.18 1.31
N LEU A 273 -7.31 -17.60 2.03
CA LEU A 273 -8.33 -16.78 1.40
C LEU A 273 -7.78 -15.42 0.92
N PRO A 274 -6.97 -14.66 1.69
CA PRO A 274 -6.32 -13.45 1.19
C PRO A 274 -5.46 -13.70 -0.05
N PHE A 275 -4.70 -14.80 -0.09
CA PHE A 275 -3.88 -15.14 -1.25
C PHE A 275 -4.73 -15.52 -2.47
N ALA A 276 -5.78 -16.34 -2.28
CA ALA A 276 -6.71 -16.67 -3.35
C ALA A 276 -7.42 -15.41 -3.90
N ALA A 277 -7.86 -14.51 -3.02
CA ALA A 277 -8.48 -13.23 -3.41
C ALA A 277 -7.50 -12.35 -4.20
N LEU A 278 -6.21 -12.31 -3.80
CA LEU A 278 -5.17 -11.58 -4.54
C LEU A 278 -4.97 -12.17 -5.94
N VAL A 279 -4.83 -13.49 -6.06
CA VAL A 279 -4.64 -14.17 -7.36
C VAL A 279 -5.85 -13.95 -8.27
N LEU A 280 -7.06 -14.12 -7.76
CA LEU A 280 -8.30 -13.90 -8.51
C LEU A 280 -8.46 -12.43 -8.91
N GLY A 281 -8.08 -11.50 -8.04
CA GLY A 281 -8.10 -10.06 -8.34
C GLY A 281 -7.16 -9.69 -9.48
N VAL A 282 -5.91 -10.17 -9.44
CA VAL A 282 -4.94 -9.98 -10.53
C VAL A 282 -5.45 -10.60 -11.84
N ALA A 283 -5.97 -11.83 -11.78
CA ALA A 283 -6.53 -12.50 -12.95
C ALA A 283 -7.73 -11.73 -13.55
N ALA A 284 -8.61 -11.18 -12.71
CA ALA A 284 -9.75 -10.37 -13.14
C ALA A 284 -9.29 -9.07 -13.81
N ILE A 285 -8.29 -8.38 -13.25
CA ILE A 285 -7.71 -7.18 -13.84
C ILE A 285 -7.11 -7.48 -15.22
N LEU A 286 -6.30 -8.54 -15.32
CA LEU A 286 -5.71 -8.96 -16.59
C LEU A 286 -6.79 -9.33 -17.62
N PHE A 287 -7.85 -10.03 -17.19
CA PHE A 287 -8.98 -10.36 -18.06
C PHE A 287 -9.70 -9.12 -18.59
N VAL A 288 -9.97 -8.12 -17.73
CA VAL A 288 -10.60 -6.86 -18.14
C VAL A 288 -9.71 -6.09 -19.12
N GLN A 289 -8.40 -6.02 -18.87
CA GLN A 289 -7.45 -5.37 -19.77
C GLN A 289 -7.40 -6.06 -21.14
N LEU A 290 -7.34 -7.39 -21.17
CA LEU A 290 -7.38 -8.17 -22.41
C LEU A 290 -8.71 -7.99 -23.15
N ALA A 291 -9.83 -7.95 -22.45
CA ALA A 291 -11.14 -7.70 -23.04
C ALA A 291 -11.23 -6.28 -23.62
N ALA A 292 -10.69 -5.27 -22.93
CA ALA A 292 -10.65 -3.90 -23.41
C ALA A 292 -9.79 -3.77 -24.68
N VAL A 293 -8.58 -4.36 -24.69
CA VAL A 293 -7.71 -4.40 -25.88
C VAL A 293 -8.39 -5.11 -27.05
N ASN A 294 -9.01 -6.26 -26.80
CA ASN A 294 -9.77 -6.98 -27.84
C ASN A 294 -10.97 -6.18 -28.36
N THR A 295 -11.62 -5.40 -27.51
CA THR A 295 -12.75 -4.54 -27.91
C THR A 295 -12.27 -3.37 -28.76
N LEU A 296 -11.14 -2.74 -28.39
CA LEU A 296 -10.51 -1.68 -29.18
C LEU A 296 -9.98 -2.20 -30.52
N ALA A 297 -9.39 -3.39 -30.55
CA ALA A 297 -8.91 -4.02 -31.79
C ALA A 297 -10.04 -4.44 -32.74
N ARG A 298 -11.24 -4.71 -32.20
CA ARG A 298 -12.44 -5.05 -33.00
C ARG A 298 -13.33 -3.85 -33.29
N ALA A 299 -13.11 -2.71 -32.64
CA ALA A 299 -13.82 -1.49 -32.95
C ALA A 299 -13.55 -1.18 -34.43
N PRO A 300 -14.58 -1.01 -35.27
CA PRO A 300 -14.36 -0.59 -36.65
C PRO A 300 -13.53 0.68 -36.56
N MET A 301 -12.37 0.71 -37.24
CA MET A 301 -11.58 1.92 -37.32
C MET A 301 -12.56 3.04 -37.65
N PRO A 302 -12.62 4.13 -36.87
CA PRO A 302 -13.44 5.26 -37.23
C PRO A 302 -13.12 5.54 -38.69
N PRO A 303 -14.15 5.66 -39.57
CA PRO A 303 -13.94 5.77 -41.01
C PRO A 303 -12.83 6.77 -41.18
N THR A 304 -11.71 6.33 -41.78
CA THR A 304 -10.51 7.14 -41.95
C THR A 304 -11.05 8.50 -42.35
N PRO A 305 -10.89 9.55 -41.52
CA PRO A 305 -11.47 10.85 -41.84
C PRO A 305 -11.06 11.06 -43.27
N LYS A 306 -12.04 11.16 -44.20
CA LYS A 306 -11.73 11.26 -45.63
C LYS A 306 -10.71 12.36 -45.68
N VAL A 307 -9.46 11.97 -45.85
CA VAL A 307 -8.39 12.88 -46.10
C VAL A 307 -8.84 13.38 -47.45
N LEU A 308 -9.56 14.51 -47.45
CA LEU A 308 -9.63 15.38 -48.60
C LEU A 308 -8.20 15.37 -49.09
N ALA A 309 -7.97 14.69 -50.21
CA ALA A 309 -6.63 14.48 -50.75
C ALA A 309 -5.94 15.81 -50.53
N PRO A 310 -4.88 15.89 -49.70
CA PRO A 310 -4.26 17.18 -49.40
C PRO A 310 -3.95 17.72 -50.77
N ALA A 311 -4.64 18.81 -51.14
CA ALA A 311 -4.53 19.40 -52.45
C ALA A 311 -3.05 19.69 -52.60
N ALA A 312 -2.34 18.84 -53.37
CA ALA A 312 -0.90 18.61 -53.29
C ALA A 312 -0.22 19.69 -52.48
N ALA A 313 -0.17 19.52 -51.15
CA ALA A 313 0.49 20.46 -50.28
C ALA A 313 1.97 20.23 -50.58
N ARG A 314 2.46 20.95 -51.60
CA ARG A 314 3.87 21.17 -51.82
C ARG A 314 4.44 21.52 -50.44
N PRO A 315 5.55 20.90 -49.99
CA PRO A 315 6.13 21.22 -48.70
C PRO A 315 6.33 22.73 -48.64
N ALA A 316 5.48 23.42 -47.88
CA ALA A 316 5.37 24.88 -47.88
C ALA A 316 6.70 25.54 -47.51
N VAL A 317 7.55 24.81 -46.78
CA VAL A 317 8.82 25.29 -46.26
C VAL A 317 9.90 25.43 -47.34
N GLU A 318 9.91 24.60 -48.39
CA GLU A 318 10.89 24.77 -49.48
C GLU A 318 10.50 25.95 -50.40
N LEU A 319 9.21 26.34 -50.40
CA LEU A 319 8.68 27.51 -51.12
C LEU A 319 8.71 28.81 -50.32
N GLN A 320 9.06 28.76 -49.02
CA GLN A 320 9.08 29.93 -48.13
C GLN A 320 10.44 30.18 -47.48
N ALA A 321 11.51 29.51 -47.93
CA ALA A 321 12.84 29.67 -47.36
C ALA A 321 13.32 31.15 -47.36
N GLU A 322 13.01 31.91 -48.42
CA GLU A 322 13.32 33.36 -48.50
C GLU A 322 12.51 34.20 -47.51
N GLU A 323 11.22 33.89 -47.29
CA GLU A 323 10.36 34.59 -46.33
C GLU A 323 10.80 34.32 -44.88
N VAL A 324 11.11 33.06 -44.59
CA VAL A 324 11.67 32.61 -43.31
C VAL A 324 13.04 33.25 -43.05
N ALA A 325 13.89 33.35 -44.07
CA ALA A 325 15.19 33.98 -43.95
C ALA A 325 15.10 35.50 -43.72
N ALA A 326 14.14 36.17 -44.36
CA ALA A 326 13.84 37.57 -44.09
C ALA A 326 13.36 37.79 -42.64
N ALA A 327 12.48 36.92 -42.14
CA ALA A 327 12.03 36.96 -40.74
C ALA A 327 13.17 36.76 -39.73
N LEU A 328 14.06 35.80 -40.01
CA LEU A 328 15.27 35.55 -39.21
C LEU A 328 16.21 36.76 -39.18
N ARG A 329 16.40 37.44 -40.32
CA ARG A 329 17.22 38.68 -40.39
C ARG A 329 16.67 39.74 -39.47
N ASP A 330 15.39 40.07 -39.62
CA ASP A 330 14.73 41.12 -38.84
C ASP A 330 14.83 40.82 -37.33
N PHE A 331 14.68 39.55 -36.94
CA PHE A 331 14.84 39.14 -35.54
C PHE A 331 16.26 39.34 -35.01
N THR A 332 17.27 38.90 -35.74
CA THR A 332 18.67 38.99 -35.28
C THR A 332 19.15 40.43 -35.13
N ALA A 333 18.49 41.37 -35.81
CA ALA A 333 18.73 42.81 -35.70
C ALA A 333 18.06 43.46 -34.46
N ILE A 334 17.08 42.81 -33.83
CA ILE A 334 16.40 43.35 -32.64
C ILE A 334 17.28 43.11 -31.40
N PRO A 335 17.70 44.16 -30.66
CA PRO A 335 18.37 44.00 -29.38
C PRO A 335 17.43 43.31 -28.40
N PHE A 336 17.90 42.23 -27.77
CA PHE A 336 17.10 41.43 -26.83
C PHE A 336 16.45 42.30 -25.74
N GLN A 337 15.14 42.52 -25.83
CA GLN A 337 14.30 42.97 -24.72
C GLN A 337 13.04 42.08 -24.62
N ASN A 338 13.22 40.97 -23.90
CA ASN A 338 12.31 40.40 -22.89
C ASN A 338 11.00 39.66 -23.25
N SER A 339 10.78 39.11 -24.44
CA SER A 339 9.75 38.06 -24.55
C SER A 339 9.93 37.11 -25.73
N PRO A 340 10.16 35.81 -25.47
CA PRO A 340 10.06 34.75 -26.48
C PRO A 340 8.71 34.73 -27.22
N ASP A 341 7.63 35.13 -26.55
CA ASP A 341 6.28 35.12 -27.12
C ASP A 341 6.11 36.17 -28.23
N LEU A 342 6.79 37.33 -28.12
CA LEU A 342 6.77 38.36 -29.16
C LEU A 342 7.46 37.86 -30.44
N PHE A 343 8.55 37.12 -30.29
CA PHE A 343 9.27 36.54 -31.42
C PHE A 343 8.44 35.46 -32.11
N LEU A 344 7.88 34.52 -31.34
CA LEU A 344 7.01 33.47 -31.88
C LEU A 344 5.78 34.07 -32.55
N GLY A 345 5.22 35.13 -31.97
CA GLY A 345 4.14 35.89 -32.59
C GLY A 345 4.52 36.51 -33.93
N GLU A 346 5.74 37.06 -34.05
CA GLU A 346 6.19 37.68 -35.30
C GLU A 346 6.60 36.65 -36.37
N VAL A 347 7.15 35.50 -35.96
CA VAL A 347 7.38 34.37 -36.88
C VAL A 347 6.07 33.78 -37.37
N ASP A 348 5.07 33.58 -36.51
CA ASP A 348 3.72 33.16 -36.95
C ASP A 348 3.05 34.24 -37.80
N ARG A 349 3.35 35.53 -37.57
CA ARG A 349 2.83 36.62 -38.42
C ARG A 349 3.44 36.61 -39.81
N LEU A 350 4.75 36.38 -39.90
CA LEU A 350 5.51 36.38 -41.17
C LEU A 350 5.30 35.07 -41.94
N VAL A 351 5.15 33.95 -41.24
CA VAL A 351 4.90 32.63 -41.81
C VAL A 351 3.72 31.98 -41.08
N PRO A 352 2.47 32.38 -41.41
CA PRO A 352 1.27 31.88 -40.75
C PRO A 352 1.18 30.36 -40.75
N GLY A 353 1.09 29.77 -39.56
CA GLY A 353 0.94 28.33 -39.39
C GLY A 353 2.25 27.57 -39.15
N LEU A 354 3.41 28.22 -39.24
CA LEU A 354 4.70 27.59 -38.91
C LEU A 354 4.74 27.10 -37.45
N LEU A 355 4.06 27.80 -36.54
CA LEU A 355 4.03 27.46 -35.11
C LEU A 355 2.73 26.78 -34.66
N GLN A 356 1.65 26.89 -35.44
CA GLN A 356 0.35 26.28 -35.08
C GLN A 356 0.35 24.75 -35.21
N ALA A 357 1.31 24.17 -35.92
CA ALA A 357 1.41 22.72 -36.10
C ALA A 357 1.96 21.97 -34.86
N GLY A 358 2.68 22.65 -33.95
CA GLY A 358 3.62 21.95 -33.04
C GLY A 358 3.46 22.10 -31.52
N GLY A 359 2.40 22.74 -31.00
CA GLY A 359 2.17 22.89 -29.55
C GLY A 359 3.07 23.94 -28.86
N PRO A 360 2.95 24.11 -27.52
CA PRO A 360 3.71 25.12 -26.78
C PRO A 360 5.22 24.86 -26.86
N VAL A 361 6.02 25.93 -26.97
CA VAL A 361 7.49 25.85 -26.94
C VAL A 361 7.93 25.07 -25.72
N THR A 362 8.68 24.00 -25.96
CA THR A 362 8.88 22.96 -24.95
C THR A 362 10.15 23.19 -24.14
N MET A 363 11.16 23.88 -24.69
CA MET A 363 12.41 24.14 -24.00
C MET A 363 13.18 25.34 -24.57
N GLN A 364 13.85 26.08 -23.69
CA GLN A 364 14.82 27.14 -24.03
C GLN A 364 16.24 26.62 -23.73
N ILE A 365 17.17 26.83 -24.67
CA ILE A 365 18.61 26.59 -24.52
C ILE A 365 19.29 27.94 -24.32
N ASP A 366 20.04 28.10 -23.24
CA ASP A 366 20.92 29.24 -23.07
C ASP A 366 22.38 28.77 -23.23
N GLY A 367 22.97 29.09 -24.39
CA GLY A 367 24.37 28.82 -24.69
C GLY A 367 25.24 30.07 -24.58
N ASN A 368 26.56 29.92 -24.51
CA ASN A 368 27.44 31.08 -24.48
C ASN A 368 27.47 31.76 -25.85
N GLY A 369 26.73 32.86 -25.97
CA GLY A 369 26.62 33.66 -27.20
C GLY A 369 25.45 33.26 -28.11
N PHE A 370 24.60 32.30 -27.72
CA PHE A 370 23.39 31.98 -28.48
C PHE A 370 22.22 31.59 -27.56
N VAL A 371 21.01 31.76 -28.07
CA VAL A 371 19.79 31.25 -27.42
C VAL A 371 19.08 30.33 -28.40
N GLY A 372 18.59 29.20 -27.91
CA GLY A 372 17.89 28.21 -28.71
C GLY A 372 16.47 27.96 -28.20
N TRP A 373 15.59 27.59 -29.12
CA TRP A 373 14.23 27.13 -28.81
C TRP A 373 13.90 25.96 -29.72
N TRP A 374 13.10 25.03 -29.23
CA TRP A 374 12.56 23.97 -30.08
C TRP A 374 11.13 23.59 -29.70
N ASN A 375 10.42 23.06 -30.69
CA ASN A 375 9.17 22.32 -30.55
C ASN A 375 9.31 20.97 -31.27
N ARG A 376 8.21 20.25 -31.48
CA ARG A 376 8.26 18.94 -32.15
C ARG A 376 8.79 18.96 -33.59
N GLU A 377 8.65 20.07 -34.31
CA GLU A 377 8.87 20.13 -35.77
C GLU A 377 10.08 20.97 -36.18
N MET A 378 10.53 21.88 -35.30
CA MET A 378 11.62 22.79 -35.58
C MET A 378 12.50 23.10 -34.35
N MET A 379 13.75 23.41 -34.65
CA MET A 379 14.72 23.99 -33.72
C MET A 379 15.21 25.31 -34.30
N LEU A 380 15.22 26.35 -33.48
CA LEU A 380 15.74 27.66 -33.81
C LEU A 380 16.91 27.98 -32.89
N LEU A 381 18.01 28.47 -33.46
CA LEU A 381 19.19 28.94 -32.74
C LEU A 381 19.49 30.37 -33.20
N ALA A 382 19.58 31.32 -32.27
CA ALA A 382 19.86 32.71 -32.59
C ALA A 382 21.13 33.19 -31.89
N VAL A 383 21.98 33.88 -32.65
CA VAL A 383 23.16 34.59 -32.16
C VAL A 383 22.88 36.10 -32.26
N PRO A 384 22.63 36.77 -31.12
CA PRO A 384 22.18 38.17 -31.12
C PRO A 384 23.11 39.09 -31.90
N GLY A 385 22.55 39.88 -32.81
CA GLY A 385 23.29 40.84 -33.63
C GLY A 385 24.14 40.23 -34.75
N VAL A 386 24.15 38.89 -34.91
CA VAL A 386 24.97 38.20 -35.92
C VAL A 386 24.11 37.44 -36.92
N GLY A 387 23.22 36.57 -36.43
CA GLY A 387 22.52 35.64 -37.31
C GLY A 387 21.67 34.60 -36.59
N GLY A 388 20.96 33.78 -37.36
CA GLY A 388 20.08 32.74 -36.87
C GLY A 388 20.12 31.49 -37.74
N ILE A 389 19.82 30.35 -37.12
CA ILE A 389 19.76 29.03 -37.74
C ILE A 389 18.40 28.43 -37.42
N LEU A 390 17.62 28.11 -38.45
CA LEU A 390 16.39 27.34 -38.33
C LEU A 390 16.63 25.94 -38.88
N VAL A 391 16.23 24.94 -38.11
CA VAL A 391 16.28 23.53 -38.47
C VAL A 391 14.86 23.00 -38.47
N THR A 392 14.46 22.35 -39.55
CA THR A 392 13.16 21.69 -39.65
C THR A 392 13.31 20.32 -40.28
N GLN A 393 12.46 19.38 -39.86
CA GLN A 393 12.46 18.03 -40.41
C GLN A 393 11.77 18.02 -41.78
N THR A 394 12.43 17.43 -42.77
CA THR A 394 11.81 17.22 -44.10
C THR A 394 11.08 15.88 -44.13
N THR A 395 9.83 15.86 -44.59
CA THR A 395 8.99 14.66 -44.65
C THR A 395 9.28 13.74 -45.85
N ASP A 396 10.15 14.18 -46.76
CA ASP A 396 10.18 13.66 -48.14
C ASP A 396 11.25 12.59 -48.41
N ALA A 397 11.92 12.07 -47.37
CA ALA A 397 12.99 11.09 -47.55
C ALA A 397 12.53 9.67 -47.18
N PRO A 398 12.43 8.73 -48.15
CA PRO A 398 12.17 7.31 -47.86
C PRO A 398 13.36 6.60 -47.19
N GLU A 399 14.53 7.26 -47.08
CA GLU A 399 15.77 6.72 -46.54
C GLU A 399 16.36 7.69 -45.50
N GLY A 400 15.90 7.57 -44.25
CA GLY A 400 16.45 8.31 -43.09
C GLY A 400 15.92 9.73 -42.90
N ARG A 401 16.01 10.26 -41.67
CA ARG A 401 15.61 11.63 -41.35
C ARG A 401 16.59 12.62 -42.00
N ARG A 402 16.05 13.54 -42.80
CA ARG A 402 16.79 14.66 -43.37
C ARG A 402 16.24 15.97 -42.82
N PHE A 403 17.15 16.88 -42.50
CA PHE A 403 16.83 18.18 -41.94
C PHE A 403 17.16 19.26 -42.95
N LEU A 404 16.27 20.25 -43.07
CA LEU A 404 16.54 21.48 -43.78
C LEU A 404 17.11 22.48 -42.77
N VAL A 405 18.36 22.89 -42.99
CA VAL A 405 19.02 23.91 -42.20
C VAL A 405 19.00 25.20 -43.01
N ILE A 406 18.27 26.21 -42.52
CA ILE A 406 18.23 27.56 -43.07
C ILE A 406 19.08 28.44 -42.16
N GLU A 407 20.11 29.05 -42.72
CA GLU A 407 21.05 29.92 -42.02
C GLU A 407 20.94 31.34 -42.56
N VAL A 408 20.96 32.29 -41.64
CA VAL A 408 20.97 33.72 -41.95
C VAL A 408 22.10 34.38 -41.17
N GLN A 409 23.05 34.98 -41.88
CA GLN A 409 24.15 35.76 -41.29
C GLN A 409 24.28 37.11 -42.02
N GLY A 410 23.79 38.18 -41.39
CA GLY A 410 23.65 39.47 -42.06
C GLY A 410 22.76 39.35 -43.31
N MET A 411 23.31 39.62 -44.49
CA MET A 411 22.59 39.52 -45.78
C MET A 411 22.74 38.15 -46.47
N ILE A 412 23.54 37.24 -45.91
CA ILE A 412 23.82 35.94 -46.54
C ILE A 412 22.80 34.91 -46.04
N GLU A 413 22.14 34.27 -46.99
CA GLU A 413 21.23 33.14 -46.74
C GLU A 413 21.87 31.85 -47.26
N SER A 414 21.83 30.79 -46.47
CA SER A 414 22.23 29.46 -46.92
C SER A 414 21.18 28.43 -46.54
N THR A 415 20.90 27.50 -47.44
CA THR A 415 19.99 26.38 -47.20
C THR A 415 20.72 25.08 -47.52
N LYS A 416 20.77 24.17 -46.53
CA LYS A 416 21.48 22.89 -46.67
C LYS A 416 20.63 21.76 -46.11
N LYS A 417 20.54 20.65 -46.86
CA LYS A 417 19.97 19.40 -46.35
C LYS A 417 21.07 18.63 -45.63
N VAL A 418 20.82 18.22 -44.39
CA VAL A 418 21.77 17.52 -43.52
C VAL A 418 21.13 16.23 -43.00
N ASP A 419 21.89 15.13 -42.94
CA ASP A 419 21.47 13.89 -42.29
C ASP A 419 21.51 14.02 -40.77
N GLU A 420 20.78 13.13 -40.08
CA GLU A 420 20.70 13.12 -38.61
C GLU A 420 22.07 13.00 -37.93
N GLU A 421 22.93 12.11 -38.45
CA GLU A 421 24.26 11.83 -37.88
C GLU A 421 25.19 13.05 -37.94
N SER A 422 25.06 13.88 -38.99
CA SER A 422 25.89 15.06 -39.20
C SER A 422 25.27 16.35 -38.64
N LEU A 423 23.99 16.34 -38.26
CA LEU A 423 23.26 17.54 -37.88
C LEU A 423 23.92 18.27 -36.71
N HIS A 424 24.22 17.55 -35.62
CA HIS A 424 24.84 18.14 -34.43
C HIS A 424 26.16 18.84 -34.78
N LEU A 425 27.04 18.16 -35.52
CA LEU A 425 28.33 18.69 -35.90
C LEU A 425 28.22 19.88 -36.87
N ASP A 426 27.22 19.89 -37.77
CA ASP A 426 26.95 21.01 -38.68
C ASP A 426 26.49 22.26 -37.89
N LEU A 427 25.57 22.09 -36.91
CA LEU A 427 25.08 23.18 -36.08
C LEU A 427 26.17 23.77 -35.18
N VAL A 428 26.99 22.94 -34.55
CA VAL A 428 28.13 23.39 -33.73
C VAL A 428 29.06 24.28 -34.55
N ARG A 429 29.44 23.84 -35.75
CA ARG A 429 30.34 24.60 -36.64
C ARG A 429 29.75 25.94 -37.07
N ARG A 430 28.44 26.00 -37.32
CA ARG A 430 27.77 27.25 -37.72
C ARG A 430 27.66 28.23 -36.56
N LEU A 431 27.30 27.76 -35.36
CA LEU A 431 27.31 28.58 -34.15
C LEU A 431 28.70 29.15 -33.87
N ASP A 432 29.75 28.32 -33.99
CA ASP A 432 31.14 28.78 -33.87
C ASP A 432 31.48 29.86 -34.92
N SER A 433 30.99 29.72 -36.16
CA SER A 433 31.19 30.71 -37.22
C SER A 433 30.46 32.04 -36.98
N PHE A 434 29.41 32.01 -36.14
CA PHE A 434 28.69 33.21 -35.69
C PHE A 434 29.35 33.85 -34.45
N GLY A 435 30.44 33.27 -33.94
CA GLY A 435 31.13 33.75 -32.74
C GLY A 435 30.50 33.30 -31.43
N ALA A 436 29.50 32.41 -31.47
CA ALA A 436 28.98 31.72 -30.30
C ALA A 436 29.83 30.48 -29.97
N ARG A 437 29.67 29.91 -28.77
CA ARG A 437 30.34 28.65 -28.40
C ARG A 437 29.46 27.47 -28.77
N GLY A 438 29.60 26.95 -29.99
CA GLY A 438 28.78 25.86 -30.52
C GLY A 438 28.79 24.60 -29.66
N LEU A 439 29.89 24.32 -28.95
CA LEU A 439 30.01 23.17 -28.03
C LEU A 439 28.99 23.16 -26.87
N ASP A 440 28.36 24.29 -26.55
CA ASP A 440 27.31 24.35 -25.53
C ASP A 440 26.00 23.72 -26.04
N LEU A 441 25.83 23.58 -27.37
CA LEU A 441 24.80 22.74 -27.96
C LEU A 441 25.25 21.28 -27.89
N THR A 442 24.83 20.56 -26.86
CA THR A 442 25.24 19.16 -26.65
C THR A 442 24.48 18.17 -27.55
N GLU A 443 25.09 17.03 -27.85
CA GLU A 443 24.45 15.96 -28.63
C GLU A 443 23.18 15.43 -27.93
N SER A 444 23.15 15.43 -26.60
CA SER A 444 21.96 15.08 -25.81
C SER A 444 20.80 16.05 -26.01
N MET A 445 21.06 17.33 -26.26
CA MET A 445 19.98 18.30 -26.53
C MET A 445 19.32 18.03 -27.89
N ILE A 446 20.13 17.70 -28.90
CA ILE A 446 19.63 17.30 -30.22
C ILE A 446 18.84 15.99 -30.13
N ARG A 447 19.33 15.01 -29.38
CA ARG A 447 18.61 13.74 -29.14
C ARG A 447 17.29 13.94 -28.39
N ASN A 448 17.28 14.74 -27.33
CA ASN A 448 16.05 15.05 -26.59
C ASN A 448 15.01 15.72 -27.49
N TRP A 449 15.44 16.57 -28.41
CA TRP A 449 14.54 17.16 -29.41
C TRP A 449 13.94 16.08 -30.32
N PHE A 450 14.76 15.15 -30.84
CA PHE A 450 14.25 14.02 -31.62
C PHE A 450 13.26 13.15 -30.84
N ASP A 451 13.58 12.78 -29.61
CA ASP A 451 12.69 11.96 -28.78
C ASP A 451 11.35 12.67 -28.52
N SER A 452 11.37 14.00 -28.34
CA SER A 452 10.16 14.81 -28.15
C SER A 452 9.26 14.89 -29.39
N SER A 453 9.84 14.69 -30.59
CA SER A 453 9.10 14.62 -31.85
C SER A 453 8.36 13.29 -32.04
N GLU A 454 8.82 12.21 -31.38
CA GLU A 454 8.24 10.87 -31.50
C GLU A 454 7.08 10.62 -30.52
N SER A 455 7.10 11.29 -29.35
CA SER A 455 6.03 11.28 -28.35
C SER A 455 4.93 12.28 -28.69
#